data_AF-A0A7K1SKZ3-F1
#
_entry.id   AF-A0A7K1SKZ3-F1
#
_cell.length_a   1.000
_cell.length_b   1.000
_cell.length_c   1.000
_cell.angle_alpha   90.00
_cell.angle_beta   90.00
_cell.angle_gamma   90.00
#
_symmetry.space_group_name_H-M   'P 1'
#
loop_
_entity.id
_entity.type
_entity.pdbx_description
1 polymer ?
#
loop_
_entity_poly.entity_id
_entity_poly.type
_entity_poly.pdbx_seq_one_letter_code
_entity_poly.pdbx_strand_id
1 'polypeptide(L)'
;MKKKGIWGFPEEQQPGGQAGALQLYAEFPRNQQAETLQVVRVQKSPWFIIIWEKLTDKVPRPKRVNIWCCYSRTIVFYKKPWTEDGKGEFQRWLMIDHVLRCDDVVEFEGERFEVGTGQVQWHQGAWYICMWARRKQKEL
;
A
#
# COMPACT_ATOMS: atom_id res chain seq x y z
N MET A 1 1.34 -37.93 -9.43
CA MET A 1 2.00 -36.60 -9.46
C MET A 1 0.96 -35.55 -9.09
N LYS A 2 1.11 -34.87 -7.94
CA LYS A 2 0.23 -33.75 -7.57
C LYS A 2 0.53 -32.58 -8.52
N LYS A 3 -0.47 -32.13 -9.30
CA LYS A 3 -0.35 -30.88 -10.05
C LYS A 3 -0.07 -29.78 -9.01
N LYS A 4 1.12 -29.18 -9.03
CA LYS A 4 1.38 -27.92 -8.32
C LYS A 4 0.32 -26.95 -8.81
N GLY A 5 -0.62 -26.58 -7.95
CA GLY A 5 -1.67 -25.62 -8.29
C GLY A 5 -0.99 -24.38 -8.83
N ILE A 6 -1.32 -24.03 -10.07
CA ILE A 6 -0.82 -22.79 -10.67
C ILE A 6 -1.49 -21.67 -9.87
N TRP A 7 -0.69 -20.83 -9.23
CA TRP A 7 -1.16 -19.75 -8.38
C TRP A 7 -1.79 -18.64 -9.25
N GLY A 8 -2.98 -18.18 -8.88
CA GLY A 8 -3.74 -17.15 -9.60
C GLY A 8 -4.96 -17.70 -10.37
N PHE A 9 -5.93 -16.83 -10.62
CA PHE A 9 -7.12 -17.14 -11.38
C PHE A 9 -6.80 -17.31 -12.89
N PRO A 10 -7.56 -18.13 -13.64
CA PRO A 10 -7.33 -18.32 -15.08
C PRO A 10 -7.30 -17.02 -15.90
N GLU A 11 -8.10 -16.03 -15.52
CA GLU A 11 -8.12 -14.69 -16.13
C GLU A 11 -6.83 -13.89 -15.91
N GLU A 12 -6.12 -14.10 -14.80
CA GLU A 12 -4.85 -13.47 -14.47
C GLU A 12 -3.66 -14.10 -15.23
N GLN A 13 -3.88 -15.23 -15.90
CA GLN A 13 -2.88 -15.96 -16.68
C GLN A 13 -2.98 -15.70 -18.18
N GLN A 14 -3.98 -14.94 -18.63
CA GLN A 14 -4.11 -14.58 -20.04
C GLN A 14 -3.00 -13.59 -20.45
N PRO A 15 -2.63 -13.48 -21.74
CA PRO A 15 -1.60 -12.54 -22.20
C PRO A 15 -1.87 -11.07 -21.84
N GLY A 16 -3.13 -10.71 -21.56
CA GLY A 16 -3.54 -9.41 -21.00
C GLY A 16 -3.75 -9.41 -19.47
N GLY A 17 -3.75 -10.57 -18.84
CA GLY A 17 -3.64 -10.76 -17.40
C GLY A 17 -2.20 -10.47 -17.01
N GLN A 18 -1.86 -9.18 -16.90
CA GLN A 18 -0.53 -8.79 -16.47
C GLN A 18 -0.30 -9.32 -15.05
N ALA A 19 0.43 -10.43 -14.94
CA ALA A 19 1.08 -10.94 -13.73
C ALA A 19 2.16 -9.98 -13.19
N GLY A 20 2.02 -8.67 -13.43
CA GLY A 20 3.05 -7.67 -13.25
C GLY A 20 2.54 -6.24 -13.47
N ALA A 21 1.25 -5.94 -13.24
CA ALA A 21 0.77 -4.56 -13.18
C ALA A 21 1.25 -3.86 -11.88
N LEU A 22 2.57 -3.85 -11.69
CA LEU A 22 3.35 -2.88 -10.91
C LEU A 22 3.44 -1.52 -11.65
N GLN A 23 2.59 -1.30 -12.65
CA GLN A 23 2.56 -0.07 -13.42
C GLN A 23 1.47 0.84 -12.85
N LEU A 24 1.96 1.80 -12.04
CA LEU A 24 1.26 2.93 -11.47
C LEU A 24 0.21 2.61 -10.41
N TYR A 25 0.62 2.93 -9.17
CA TYR A 25 -0.21 3.63 -8.19
C TYR A 25 -1.51 4.17 -8.76
N ALA A 26 -2.64 3.66 -8.27
CA ALA A 26 -3.94 4.20 -8.62
C ALA A 26 -3.93 5.72 -8.39
N GLU A 27 -4.66 6.46 -9.21
CA GLU A 27 -4.96 7.83 -8.88
C GLU A 27 -5.68 7.84 -7.52
N PHE A 28 -5.28 8.74 -6.62
CA PHE A 28 -6.03 8.99 -5.39
C PHE A 28 -7.50 9.24 -5.78
N PRO A 29 -8.48 8.59 -5.14
CA PRO A 29 -9.87 8.74 -5.53
C PRO A 29 -10.28 10.22 -5.42
N ARG A 30 -10.42 10.86 -6.59
CA ARG A 30 -10.86 12.25 -6.68
C ARG A 30 -12.30 12.27 -6.20
N ASN A 31 -12.57 13.03 -5.13
CA ASN A 31 -13.90 13.25 -4.52
C ASN A 31 -14.35 12.27 -3.42
N GLN A 32 -13.47 11.46 -2.83
CA GLN A 32 -13.81 10.78 -1.57
C GLN A 32 -13.44 11.63 -0.36
N GLN A 33 -14.35 11.70 0.63
CA GLN A 33 -14.09 12.36 1.91
C GLN A 33 -12.91 11.69 2.64
N ALA A 34 -12.25 12.44 3.52
CA ALA A 34 -11.03 12.03 4.23
C ALA A 34 -11.30 10.96 5.31
N GLU A 35 -11.82 9.80 4.91
CA GLU A 35 -11.82 8.60 5.72
C GLU A 35 -10.38 8.08 5.88
N THR A 36 -10.12 7.39 6.99
CA THR A 36 -8.78 6.86 7.30
C THR A 36 -8.32 5.84 6.27
N LEU A 37 -9.25 5.02 5.74
CA LEU A 37 -9.00 4.04 4.68
C LEU A 37 -9.95 4.31 3.51
N GLN A 38 -9.40 4.37 2.31
CA GLN A 38 -10.15 4.49 1.06
C GLN A 38 -9.77 3.30 0.17
N VAL A 39 -10.78 2.57 -0.32
CA VAL A 39 -10.56 1.38 -1.14
C VAL A 39 -11.12 1.62 -2.53
N VAL A 40 -10.32 1.33 -3.55
CA VAL A 40 -10.68 1.51 -4.95
C VAL A 40 -10.43 0.20 -5.69
N ARG A 41 -11.48 -0.33 -6.35
CA ARG A 41 -11.34 -1.45 -7.27
C ARG A 41 -10.75 -1.01 -8.60
N VAL A 42 -9.75 -1.73 -9.09
CA VAL A 42 -9.13 -1.41 -10.38
C VAL A 42 -10.06 -1.87 -11.51
N GLN A 43 -10.59 -0.92 -12.29
CA GLN A 43 -11.62 -1.22 -13.31
C GLN A 43 -11.22 -2.31 -14.32
N LYS A 44 -9.98 -2.30 -14.80
CA LYS A 44 -9.46 -3.29 -15.76
C LYS A 44 -8.98 -4.59 -15.11
N SER A 45 -8.98 -4.65 -13.78
CA SER A 45 -8.46 -5.77 -12.99
C SER A 45 -9.30 -5.94 -11.73
N PRO A 46 -10.55 -6.40 -11.83
CA PRO A 46 -11.47 -6.48 -10.70
C PRO A 46 -10.96 -7.40 -9.58
N TRP A 47 -10.02 -8.30 -9.85
CA TRP A 47 -9.30 -9.11 -8.86
C TRP A 47 -8.26 -8.32 -8.05
N PHE A 48 -8.17 -7.00 -8.25
CA PHE A 48 -7.20 -6.11 -7.61
C PHE A 48 -7.91 -4.89 -7.03
N ILE A 49 -7.56 -4.57 -5.78
CA ILE A 49 -7.98 -3.32 -5.12
C ILE A 49 -6.75 -2.54 -4.68
N ILE A 50 -6.87 -1.23 -4.65
CA ILE A 50 -5.89 -0.32 -4.05
C ILE A 50 -6.51 0.28 -2.80
N ILE A 51 -5.76 0.21 -1.71
CA ILE A 51 -6.14 0.69 -0.40
C ILE A 51 -5.24 1.88 -0.06
N TRP A 52 -5.85 3.04 0.12
CA TRP A 52 -5.21 4.26 0.55
C TRP A 52 -5.48 4.47 2.02
N GLU A 53 -4.43 4.58 2.82
CA GLU A 53 -4.54 4.93 4.21
C GLU A 53 -3.94 6.30 4.46
N LYS A 54 -4.72 7.22 5.04
CA LYS A 54 -4.19 8.51 5.48
C LYS A 54 -3.36 8.32 6.72
N LEU A 55 -2.07 8.61 6.63
CA LEU A 55 -1.13 8.49 7.75
C LEU A 55 -1.22 9.70 8.67
N THR A 56 -0.86 10.87 8.15
CA THR A 56 -0.78 12.09 8.97
C THR A 56 -0.55 13.35 8.13
N ASP A 57 -0.96 14.49 8.67
CA ASP A 57 -0.61 15.86 8.25
C ASP A 57 0.47 16.50 9.15
N LYS A 58 0.88 15.83 10.24
CA LYS A 58 1.84 16.32 11.24
C LYS A 58 3.30 16.28 10.77
N VAL A 59 3.56 15.61 9.65
CA VAL A 59 4.89 15.50 9.05
C VAL A 59 4.97 16.46 7.86
N PRO A 60 6.06 17.24 7.73
CA PRO A 60 6.18 18.20 6.65
C PRO A 60 6.25 17.50 5.28
N ARG A 61 6.01 18.31 4.22
CA ARG A 61 6.10 17.89 2.81
C ARG A 61 7.43 17.19 2.45
N PRO A 62 7.47 16.34 1.41
CA PRO A 62 8.63 15.52 1.00
C PRO A 62 9.98 16.24 0.87
N LYS A 63 9.97 17.55 0.63
CA LYS A 63 11.20 18.37 0.54
C LYS A 63 11.98 18.39 1.87
N ARG A 64 11.32 18.18 3.02
CA ARG A 64 11.91 18.28 4.36
C ARG A 64 12.13 16.93 5.06
N VAL A 65 11.64 15.84 4.48
CA VAL A 65 11.73 14.50 5.07
C VAL A 65 12.08 13.43 4.05
N ASN A 66 12.81 12.41 4.49
CA ASN A 66 12.91 11.12 3.83
C ASN A 66 11.99 10.12 4.51
N ILE A 67 11.62 9.07 3.79
CA ILE A 67 10.73 8.04 4.30
C ILE A 67 11.44 6.72 4.24
N TRP A 68 11.23 5.92 5.26
CA TRP A 68 11.52 4.50 5.27
C TRP A 68 10.26 3.75 5.65
N CYS A 69 9.83 2.81 4.79
CA CYS A 69 8.71 1.94 5.06
C CYS A 69 9.24 0.52 5.15
N CYS A 70 8.96 -0.17 6.26
CA CYS A 70 9.31 -1.58 6.41
C CYS A 70 8.06 -2.47 6.27
N TYR A 71 8.28 -3.75 5.98
CA TYR A 71 7.22 -4.76 5.87
C TYR A 71 6.44 -4.95 7.19
N SER A 72 6.97 -4.47 8.32
CA SER A 72 6.42 -4.67 9.67
C SER A 72 5.35 -3.65 10.10
N ARG A 73 4.64 -3.03 9.15
CA ARG A 73 3.58 -2.03 9.40
C ARG A 73 4.02 -0.64 9.84
N THR A 74 5.32 -0.36 9.85
CA THR A 74 5.86 0.87 10.44
C THR A 74 6.51 1.74 9.37
N ILE A 75 6.19 3.03 9.42
CA ILE A 75 6.76 4.06 8.57
C ILE A 75 7.54 5.02 9.43
N VAL A 76 8.79 5.27 9.05
CA VAL A 76 9.69 6.21 9.72
C VAL A 76 9.95 7.38 8.79
N PHE A 77 9.69 8.58 9.28
CA PHE A 77 10.04 9.82 8.62
C PHE A 77 11.35 10.34 9.21
N TYR A 78 12.37 10.50 8.39
CA TYR A 78 13.66 11.08 8.77
C TYR A 78 13.76 12.53 8.31
N LYS A 79 14.47 13.38 9.06
CA LYS A 79 14.73 14.76 8.67
C LYS A 79 15.62 14.83 7.43
N LYS A 80 15.42 15.87 6.60
CA LYS A 80 16.34 16.27 5.52
C LYS A 80 17.13 17.53 5.91
N PRO A 81 18.44 17.60 5.60
CA PRO A 81 19.28 16.49 5.13
C PRO A 81 19.38 15.38 6.20
N TRP A 82 19.86 14.19 5.81
CA TRP A 82 20.09 13.10 6.75
C TRP A 82 21.15 13.56 7.76
N THR A 83 20.71 13.92 8.96
CA THR A 83 21.57 14.33 10.06
C THR A 83 21.54 13.25 11.12
N GLU A 84 22.67 12.97 11.75
CA GLU A 84 22.73 12.08 12.91
C GLU A 84 22.38 12.83 14.20
N ASP A 85 21.93 12.10 15.22
CA ASP A 85 21.55 12.63 16.54
C ASP A 85 22.72 12.69 17.53
N GLY A 86 23.95 12.51 17.05
CA GLY A 86 25.17 12.44 17.87
C GLY A 86 25.42 11.07 18.49
N LYS A 87 24.53 10.09 18.30
CA LYS A 87 24.69 8.69 18.71
C LYS A 87 24.83 7.73 17.53
N GLY A 88 24.99 8.26 16.32
CA GLY A 88 25.05 7.49 15.07
C GLY A 88 23.67 7.08 14.53
N GLU A 89 22.56 7.55 15.13
CA GLU A 89 21.23 7.34 14.56
C GLU A 89 20.80 8.55 13.72
N PHE A 90 20.14 8.29 12.58
CA PHE A 90 19.53 9.36 11.80
C PHE A 90 18.39 10.02 12.56
N GLN A 91 18.35 11.36 12.51
CA GLN A 91 17.31 12.15 13.16
C GLN A 91 15.93 11.86 12.58
N ARG A 92 15.10 11.25 13.40
CA ARG A 92 13.70 10.94 13.11
C ARG A 92 12.82 12.17 13.33
N TRP A 93 11.81 12.33 12.49
CA TRP A 93 10.71 13.28 12.66
C TRP A 93 9.54 12.62 13.38
N LEU A 94 9.09 11.49 12.85
CA LEU A 94 7.95 10.72 13.36
C LEU A 94 8.10 9.27 12.95
N MET A 95 7.60 8.38 13.80
CA MET A 95 7.34 6.98 13.47
C MET A 95 5.84 6.75 13.63
N ILE A 96 5.22 6.09 12.66
CA ILE A 96 3.80 5.81 12.66
C ILE A 96 3.56 4.38 12.19
N ASP A 97 2.65 3.70 12.86
CA ASP A 97 2.11 2.43 12.37
C ASP A 97 0.87 2.71 11.53
N HIS A 98 0.79 2.04 10.39
CA HIS A 98 -0.43 2.05 9.56
C HIS A 98 -1.35 0.88 9.96
N VAL A 99 -2.57 0.80 9.44
CA VAL A 99 -3.58 -0.18 9.86
C VAL A 99 -3.24 -1.57 9.34
N LEU A 100 -2.95 -1.68 8.04
CA LEU A 100 -2.82 -2.96 7.33
C LEU A 100 -1.39 -3.45 7.26
N ARG A 101 -1.15 -4.74 7.46
CA ARG A 101 0.14 -5.40 7.21
C ARG A 101 0.18 -6.00 5.80
N CYS A 102 1.39 -6.25 5.31
CA CYS A 102 1.54 -7.21 4.22
C CYS A 102 0.98 -8.56 4.66
N ASP A 103 0.32 -9.27 3.75
CA ASP A 103 -0.33 -10.56 3.93
C ASP A 103 -1.60 -10.55 4.80
N ASP A 104 -2.04 -9.38 5.29
CA ASP A 104 -3.37 -9.25 5.89
C ASP A 104 -4.46 -9.62 4.88
N VAL A 105 -5.59 -10.13 5.37
CA VAL A 105 -6.76 -10.41 4.52
C VAL A 105 -7.87 -9.44 4.87
N VAL A 106 -8.31 -8.67 3.88
CA VAL A 106 -9.41 -7.70 4.00
C VAL A 106 -10.64 -8.19 3.25
N GLU A 107 -11.82 -7.75 3.67
CA GLU A 107 -13.07 -7.98 2.95
C GLU A 107 -13.52 -6.68 2.29
N PHE A 108 -13.86 -6.75 1.00
CA PHE A 108 -14.36 -5.62 0.22
C PHE A 108 -15.41 -6.11 -0.77
N GLU A 109 -16.60 -5.51 -0.75
CA GLU A 109 -17.74 -5.89 -1.60
C GLU A 109 -18.07 -7.41 -1.54
N GLY A 110 -17.94 -8.02 -0.36
CA GLY A 110 -18.21 -9.45 -0.13
C GLY A 110 -17.14 -10.40 -0.68
N GLU A 111 -16.01 -9.88 -1.17
CA GLU A 111 -14.85 -10.65 -1.61
C GLU A 111 -13.67 -10.46 -0.65
N ARG A 112 -12.82 -11.50 -0.51
CA ARG A 112 -11.61 -11.44 0.32
C ARG A 112 -10.39 -11.10 -0.53
N PHE A 113 -9.51 -10.24 -0.03
CA PHE A 113 -8.29 -9.83 -0.70
C PHE A 113 -7.09 -9.95 0.25
N GLU A 114 -5.99 -10.52 -0.24
CA GLU A 114 -4.70 -10.55 0.44
C GLU A 114 -3.91 -9.29 0.09
N VAL A 115 -3.56 -8.54 1.13
CA VAL A 115 -2.83 -7.29 1.05
C VAL A 115 -1.37 -7.58 0.72
N GLY A 116 -0.84 -6.89 -0.27
CA GLY A 116 0.56 -6.95 -0.63
C GLY A 116 1.38 -5.84 0.00
N THR A 117 2.43 -5.43 -0.70
CA THR A 117 3.27 -4.30 -0.29
C THR A 117 2.59 -2.95 -0.57
N GLY A 118 3.14 -1.88 0.00
CA GLY A 118 2.68 -0.53 -0.26
C GLY A 118 3.79 0.48 -0.50
N GLN A 119 3.42 1.65 -0.99
CA GLN A 119 4.30 2.82 -1.09
C GLN A 119 3.71 4.00 -0.32
N VAL A 120 4.56 4.75 0.35
CA VAL A 120 4.19 6.01 1.00
C VAL A 120 4.22 7.16 -0.01
N GLN A 121 3.15 7.94 -0.07
CA GLN A 121 2.99 9.05 -1.00
C GLN A 121 2.50 10.31 -0.31
N TRP A 122 2.95 11.47 -0.81
CA TRP A 122 2.41 12.76 -0.41
C TRP A 122 1.34 13.18 -1.40
N HIS A 123 0.12 13.41 -0.89
CA HIS A 123 -1.01 13.84 -1.71
C HIS A 123 -1.84 14.86 -0.95
N GLN A 124 -2.26 15.94 -1.63
CA GLN A 124 -3.16 16.96 -1.07
C GLN A 124 -2.82 17.46 0.35
N GLY A 125 -1.53 17.61 0.67
CA GLY A 125 -1.10 18.16 1.96
C GLY A 125 -0.97 17.14 3.10
N ALA A 126 -1.13 15.84 2.82
CA ALA A 126 -0.94 14.78 3.81
C ALA A 126 -0.14 13.60 3.24
N TRP A 127 0.41 12.79 4.15
CA TRP A 127 1.03 11.52 3.82
C TRP A 127 0.00 10.40 3.81
N TYR A 128 0.10 9.52 2.83
CA TYR A 128 -0.69 8.32 2.68
C TYR A 128 0.21 7.11 2.46
N ILE A 129 -0.22 5.93 2.87
CA ILE A 129 0.32 4.67 2.33
C ILE A 129 -0.69 4.07 1.36
N CYS A 130 -0.21 3.69 0.19
CA CYS A 130 -0.98 3.06 -0.86
C CYS A 130 -0.58 1.59 -0.92
N MET A 131 -1.45 0.71 -0.47
CA MET A 131 -1.25 -0.74 -0.54
C MET A 131 -2.09 -1.32 -1.65
N TRP A 132 -1.58 -2.35 -2.33
CA TRP A 132 -2.40 -3.15 -3.21
C TRP A 132 -2.90 -4.39 -2.47
N ALA A 133 -4.04 -4.94 -2.89
CA ALA A 133 -4.49 -6.24 -2.44
C ALA A 133 -5.08 -7.03 -3.60
N ARG A 134 -4.79 -8.34 -3.63
CA ARG A 134 -5.24 -9.26 -4.67
C ARG A 134 -6.29 -10.20 -4.12
N ARG A 135 -7.33 -10.47 -4.91
CA ARG A 135 -8.45 -11.33 -4.50
C ARG A 135 -7.95 -12.73 -4.13
N LYS A 136 -8.41 -13.27 -3.01
CA LYS A 136 -8.22 -14.67 -2.62
C LYS A 136 -9.33 -15.55 -3.20
N GLN A 137 -8.97 -16.73 -3.68
CA GLN A 137 -9.96 -17.75 -4.02
C GLN A 137 -10.68 -18.23 -2.75
N LYS A 138 -11.96 -18.60 -2.88
CA LYS A 138 -12.64 -19.37 -1.83
C LYS A 138 -11.93 -20.71 -1.70
N GLU A 139 -11.54 -21.08 -0.48
CA GLU A 139 -11.15 -22.45 -0.19
C GLU A 139 -12.36 -23.34 -0.47
N LEU A 140 -12.19 -24.31 -1.37
CA LEU A 140 -13.20 -25.30 -1.76
C LEU A 140 -13.39 -26.35 -0.66
#